data_AF-A0A349VVI9-F1
#
_entry.id   AF-A0A349VVI9-F1
#
_cell.length_a   1.000
_cell.length_b   1.000
_cell.length_c   1.000
_cell.angle_alpha   90.00
_cell.angle_beta   90.00
_cell.angle_gamma   90.00
#
_symmetry.space_group_name_H-M   'P 1'
#
loop_
_entity.id
_entity.type
_entity.pdbx_description
1 polymer ?
#
loop_
_entity_poly.entity_id
_entity_poly.type
_entity_poly.pdbx_seq_one_letter_code
_entity_poly.pdbx_strand_id
1 'polypeptide(L)'
;MNFNCRTNEFNKKISVAGSGVLGYQIAFQTAFHGFDVTVYDINAEIVNRAKSKFDDLAKNYRIDIQATDAQIAAAKEHLSYTSNLEEALKDADLLIEAIPEEIQIKKDFYKQAAQLAADKTIFASNSSTLLPSQFADSTGRPQQFLNLHFANQIWLRNTAEIMAHPKTDENIKKEIIQFSKDIGMVPIVVNKEYILSLTSSGIPKLCASWLKSDRFIFRLRPPNVRAISSLSFG
;
A
#
# COMPACT_ATOMS: atom_id res chain seq x y z
N MET A 1 31.95 -7.59 -11.10
CA MET A 1 30.79 -7.16 -10.28
C MET A 1 29.55 -7.45 -11.10
N ASN A 2 28.85 -8.55 -10.78
CA ASN A 2 27.65 -8.95 -11.50
C ASN A 2 26.49 -8.08 -11.01
N PHE A 3 26.11 -7.10 -11.82
CA PHE A 3 24.82 -6.43 -11.67
C PHE A 3 23.74 -7.44 -12.06
N ASN A 4 23.14 -8.11 -11.07
CA ASN A 4 21.90 -8.83 -11.28
C ASN A 4 20.80 -7.80 -11.55
N CYS A 5 20.67 -7.41 -12.82
CA CYS A 5 19.49 -6.73 -13.34
C CYS A 5 18.31 -7.70 -13.14
N ARG A 6 17.31 -7.32 -12.35
CA ARG A 6 16.10 -8.12 -12.15
C ARG A 6 15.49 -8.42 -13.53
N THR A 7 15.52 -9.68 -13.93
CA THR A 7 14.88 -10.18 -15.16
C THR A 7 13.40 -10.52 -14.95
N ASN A 8 12.89 -10.41 -13.73
CA ASN A 8 11.50 -10.74 -13.41
C ASN A 8 10.64 -9.50 -13.47
N GLU A 9 9.70 -9.52 -14.42
CA GLU A 9 8.65 -8.53 -14.59
C GLU A 9 7.78 -8.46 -13.32
N PHE A 10 7.43 -7.25 -12.87
CA PHE A 10 6.51 -7.03 -11.76
C PHE A 10 5.11 -7.42 -12.23
N ASN A 11 4.72 -8.67 -11.99
CA ASN A 11 3.52 -9.32 -12.52
C ASN A 11 2.22 -8.87 -11.86
N LYS A 12 2.22 -7.72 -11.17
CA LYS A 12 1.07 -7.13 -10.48
C LYS A 12 0.41 -8.07 -9.47
N LYS A 13 1.11 -9.08 -8.95
CA LYS A 13 0.60 -10.01 -7.94
C LYS A 13 0.95 -9.52 -6.54
N ILE A 14 -0.08 -9.14 -5.78
CA ILE A 14 0.07 -8.52 -4.47
C ILE A 14 -0.56 -9.43 -3.41
N SER A 15 0.15 -9.65 -2.32
CA SER A 15 -0.39 -10.33 -1.15
C SER A 15 -0.64 -9.29 -0.07
N VAL A 16 -1.85 -9.27 0.51
CA VAL A 16 -2.15 -8.43 1.66
C VAL A 16 -2.41 -9.34 2.85
N ALA A 17 -1.51 -9.29 3.85
CA ALA A 17 -1.62 -10.09 5.06
C ALA A 17 -2.33 -9.29 6.16
N GLY A 18 -3.45 -9.80 6.63
CA GLY A 18 -4.35 -9.13 7.55
C GLY A 18 -5.52 -8.48 6.80
N SER A 19 -6.74 -8.87 7.17
CA SER A 19 -8.00 -8.37 6.60
C SER A 19 -8.76 -7.44 7.56
N GLY A 20 -8.03 -6.87 8.51
CA GLY A 20 -8.48 -5.80 9.41
C GLY A 20 -8.79 -4.50 8.67
N VAL A 21 -9.02 -3.41 9.40
CA VAL A 21 -9.59 -2.15 8.85
C VAL A 21 -8.81 -1.62 7.64
N LEU A 22 -7.48 -1.51 7.74
CA LEU A 22 -6.65 -1.03 6.64
C LEU A 22 -6.36 -2.11 5.61
N GLY A 23 -6.14 -3.35 6.03
CA GLY A 23 -5.81 -4.45 5.14
C GLY A 23 -6.82 -4.66 4.02
N TYR A 24 -8.13 -4.69 4.34
CA TYR A 24 -9.15 -4.83 3.29
C TYR A 24 -9.23 -3.59 2.38
N GLN A 25 -8.96 -2.38 2.91
CA GLN A 25 -8.95 -1.18 2.09
C GLN A 25 -7.80 -1.22 1.09
N ILE A 26 -6.59 -1.52 1.57
CA ILE A 26 -5.37 -1.67 0.75
C ILE A 26 -5.62 -2.71 -0.35
N ALA A 27 -6.18 -3.86 0.02
CA ALA A 27 -6.51 -4.89 -0.94
C ALA A 27 -7.48 -4.41 -2.03
N PHE A 28 -8.58 -3.74 -1.65
CA PHE A 28 -9.55 -3.25 -2.63
C PHE A 28 -9.01 -2.15 -3.52
N GLN A 29 -8.29 -1.16 -2.97
CA GLN A 29 -7.68 -0.09 -3.78
C GLN A 29 -6.72 -0.68 -4.79
N THR A 30 -5.89 -1.63 -4.36
CA THR A 30 -4.92 -2.28 -5.23
C THR A 30 -5.62 -3.05 -6.35
N ALA A 31 -6.66 -3.84 -6.01
CA ALA A 31 -7.47 -4.57 -6.99
C ALA A 31 -8.28 -3.65 -7.92
N PHE A 32 -8.79 -2.53 -7.42
CA PHE A 32 -9.50 -1.51 -8.18
C PHE A 32 -8.63 -0.86 -9.26
N HIS A 33 -7.32 -0.86 -9.04
CA HIS A 33 -6.32 -0.41 -10.00
C HIS A 33 -5.74 -1.53 -10.89
N GLY A 34 -6.37 -2.71 -10.91
CA GLY A 34 -6.08 -3.79 -11.84
C GLY A 34 -4.88 -4.67 -11.48
N PHE A 35 -4.58 -4.79 -10.18
CA PHE A 35 -3.58 -5.71 -9.64
C PHE A 35 -4.28 -6.95 -9.09
N ASP A 36 -3.70 -8.14 -9.31
CA ASP A 36 -4.22 -9.37 -8.72
C ASP A 36 -3.82 -9.42 -7.24
N VAL A 37 -4.81 -9.40 -6.35
CA VAL A 37 -4.60 -9.33 -4.91
C VAL A 37 -5.07 -10.61 -4.22
N THR A 38 -4.17 -11.22 -3.46
CA THR A 38 -4.52 -12.31 -2.55
C THR A 38 -4.59 -11.79 -1.12
N VAL A 39 -5.77 -11.81 -0.53
CA VAL A 39 -6.00 -11.41 0.86
C VAL A 39 -5.83 -12.62 1.76
N TYR A 40 -4.86 -12.52 2.68
CA TYR A 40 -4.57 -13.55 3.68
C TYR A 40 -5.03 -13.12 5.06
N ASP A 41 -5.62 -14.06 5.80
CA ASP A 41 -5.84 -13.92 7.25
C ASP A 41 -5.73 -15.29 7.93
N ILE A 42 -5.49 -15.32 9.24
CA ILE A 42 -5.15 -16.56 9.98
C ILE A 42 -6.30 -17.56 10.11
N ASN A 43 -7.55 -17.14 9.84
CA ASN A 43 -8.72 -18.01 9.94
C ASN A 43 -9.72 -17.69 8.82
N ALA A 44 -10.24 -18.75 8.18
CA ALA A 44 -11.28 -18.69 7.15
C ALA A 44 -12.53 -17.88 7.55
N GLU A 45 -12.91 -17.88 8.83
CA GLU A 45 -14.00 -17.03 9.33
C GLU A 45 -13.70 -15.54 9.18
N ILE A 46 -12.47 -15.12 9.48
CA ILE A 46 -12.03 -13.73 9.36
C ILE A 46 -12.00 -13.34 7.87
N VAL A 47 -11.48 -14.23 7.03
CA VAL A 47 -11.47 -14.09 5.58
C VAL A 47 -12.89 -13.91 5.01
N ASN A 48 -13.86 -14.71 5.47
CA ASN A 48 -15.25 -14.59 5.04
C ASN A 48 -15.89 -13.27 5.50
N ARG A 49 -15.55 -12.79 6.71
CA ARG A 49 -15.96 -11.44 7.16
C ARG A 49 -15.31 -10.33 6.34
N ALA A 50 -14.12 -10.54 5.79
CA ALA A 50 -13.50 -9.57 4.91
C ALA A 50 -14.31 -9.38 3.63
N LYS A 51 -14.78 -10.48 3.01
CA LYS A 51 -15.61 -10.46 1.79
C LYS A 51 -16.83 -9.55 1.90
N SER A 52 -17.56 -9.58 3.02
CA SER A 52 -18.73 -8.71 3.20
C SER A 52 -18.37 -7.23 3.30
N LYS A 53 -17.19 -6.88 3.83
CA LYS A 53 -16.72 -5.49 3.90
C LYS A 53 -16.42 -4.90 2.51
N PHE A 54 -16.11 -5.74 1.52
CA PHE A 54 -15.88 -5.27 0.16
C PHE A 54 -17.14 -4.69 -0.48
N ASP A 55 -18.32 -5.23 -0.16
CA ASP A 55 -19.58 -4.66 -0.66
C ASP A 55 -19.85 -3.27 -0.08
N ASP A 56 -19.52 -3.05 1.19
CA ASP A 56 -19.61 -1.74 1.82
C ASP A 56 -18.58 -0.76 1.24
N LEU A 57 -17.35 -1.23 1.00
CA LEU A 57 -16.32 -0.41 0.38
C LEU A 57 -16.69 -0.02 -1.05
N ALA A 58 -17.28 -0.94 -1.80
CA ALA A 58 -17.79 -0.68 -3.14
C ALA A 58 -18.91 0.38 -3.15
N LYS A 59 -19.76 0.44 -2.11
CA LYS A 59 -20.72 1.55 -1.96
C LYS A 59 -19.99 2.87 -1.75
N ASN A 60 -18.99 2.90 -0.87
CA ASN A 60 -18.20 4.11 -0.62
C ASN A 60 -17.51 4.60 -1.89
N TYR A 61 -16.93 3.72 -2.71
CA TYR A 61 -16.28 4.11 -3.97
C TYR A 61 -17.28 4.70 -4.98
N ARG A 62 -18.51 4.17 -5.06
CA ARG A 62 -19.57 4.75 -5.89
C ARG A 62 -19.95 6.15 -5.43
N ILE A 63 -20.04 6.36 -4.12
CA ILE A 63 -20.47 7.65 -3.55
C ILE A 63 -19.34 8.68 -3.63
N ASP A 64 -18.15 8.32 -3.17
CA ASP A 64 -17.06 9.24 -2.89
C ASP A 64 -16.27 9.61 -4.16
N ILE A 65 -16.05 8.64 -5.05
CA ILE A 65 -15.22 8.81 -6.25
C ILE A 65 -15.98 8.49 -7.55
N GLN A 66 -17.29 8.28 -7.48
CA GLN A 66 -18.16 8.00 -8.63
C GLN A 66 -17.70 6.77 -9.44
N ALA A 67 -17.17 5.75 -8.76
CA ALA A 67 -16.78 4.50 -9.41
C ALA A 67 -17.99 3.84 -10.08
N THR A 68 -17.82 3.39 -11.32
CA THR A 68 -18.86 2.68 -12.09
C THR A 68 -19.00 1.23 -11.63
N ASP A 69 -20.16 0.62 -11.88
CA ASP A 69 -20.37 -0.80 -11.56
C ASP A 69 -19.38 -1.72 -12.29
N ALA A 70 -18.97 -1.34 -13.52
CA ALA A 70 -17.95 -2.08 -14.27
C ALA A 70 -16.58 -2.06 -13.57
N GLN A 71 -16.16 -0.90 -13.03
CA GLN A 71 -14.91 -0.80 -12.27
C GLN A 71 -14.97 -1.60 -10.97
N ILE A 72 -16.12 -1.57 -10.27
CA ILE A 72 -16.34 -2.37 -9.06
C ILE A 72 -16.32 -3.88 -9.37
N ALA A 73 -16.93 -4.30 -10.48
CA ALA A 73 -16.93 -5.70 -10.90
C ALA A 73 -15.51 -6.17 -11.24
N ALA A 74 -14.75 -5.39 -12.02
CA ALA A 74 -13.36 -5.69 -12.34
C ALA A 74 -12.48 -5.79 -11.07
N ALA A 75 -12.65 -4.88 -10.11
CA ALA A 75 -11.93 -4.93 -8.84
C ALA A 75 -12.18 -6.24 -8.07
N LYS A 76 -13.42 -6.78 -8.14
CA LYS A 76 -13.76 -8.05 -7.49
C LYS A 76 -13.13 -9.25 -8.18
N GLU A 77 -12.99 -9.23 -9.50
CA GLU A 77 -12.34 -10.29 -10.27
C GLU A 77 -10.86 -10.45 -9.92
N HIS A 78 -10.21 -9.34 -9.54
CA HIS A 78 -8.82 -9.31 -9.10
C HIS A 78 -8.60 -9.73 -7.65
N LEU A 79 -9.65 -10.05 -6.88
CA LEU A 79 -9.53 -10.40 -5.47
C LEU A 79 -9.68 -11.90 -5.23
N SER A 80 -8.63 -12.48 -4.65
CA SER A 80 -8.65 -13.84 -4.11
C SER A 80 -8.43 -13.81 -2.59
N TYR A 81 -8.79 -14.90 -1.92
CA TYR A 81 -8.86 -14.98 -0.47
C TYR A 81 -8.40 -16.34 0.00
N THR A 82 -7.51 -16.38 0.99
CA THR A 82 -7.04 -17.64 1.56
C THR A 82 -6.68 -17.48 3.04
N SER A 83 -6.74 -18.57 3.79
CA SER A 83 -6.14 -18.66 5.12
C SER A 83 -4.85 -19.48 5.13
N ASN A 84 -4.31 -19.79 3.95
CA ASN A 84 -3.03 -20.47 3.77
C ASN A 84 -1.98 -19.46 3.33
N LEU A 85 -0.95 -19.25 4.14
CA LEU A 85 0.10 -18.28 3.88
C LEU A 85 0.96 -18.66 2.66
N GLU A 86 1.19 -19.94 2.42
CA GLU A 86 1.96 -20.43 1.27
C GLU A 86 1.24 -20.10 -0.04
N GLU A 87 -0.07 -20.37 -0.09
CA GLU A 87 -0.91 -19.99 -1.24
C GLU A 87 -0.91 -18.47 -1.44
N ALA A 88 -1.00 -17.71 -0.35
CA ALA A 88 -1.03 -16.26 -0.42
C ALA A 88 0.25 -15.65 -0.99
N LEU A 89 1.41 -16.26 -0.72
CA LEU A 89 2.72 -15.76 -1.15
C LEU A 89 3.21 -16.36 -2.47
N LYS A 90 2.47 -17.33 -3.03
CA LYS A 90 2.83 -17.99 -4.27
C LYS A 90 2.94 -16.97 -5.41
N ASP A 91 4.16 -16.82 -5.93
CA ASP A 91 4.54 -15.90 -7.00
C ASP A 91 4.30 -14.41 -6.74
N ALA A 92 4.02 -14.02 -5.49
CA ALA A 92 3.76 -12.62 -5.13
C ALA A 92 4.97 -11.73 -5.41
N ASP A 93 4.75 -10.57 -6.01
CA ASP A 93 5.78 -9.55 -6.24
C ASP A 93 5.95 -8.67 -5.00
N LEU A 94 4.85 -8.42 -4.29
CA LEU A 94 4.80 -7.58 -3.09
C LEU A 94 3.87 -8.19 -2.04
N LEU A 95 4.38 -8.33 -0.82
CA LEU A 95 3.62 -8.60 0.40
C LEU A 95 3.44 -7.29 1.18
N ILE A 96 2.20 -6.87 1.41
CA ILE A 96 1.85 -5.77 2.30
C ILE A 96 1.28 -6.36 3.60
N GLU A 97 2.00 -6.16 4.69
CA GLU A 97 1.67 -6.68 6.01
C GLU A 97 0.86 -5.64 6.80
N ALA A 98 -0.37 -5.98 7.17
CA ALA A 98 -1.33 -5.18 7.93
C ALA A 98 -1.96 -6.00 9.08
N ILE A 99 -1.13 -6.74 9.80
CA ILE A 99 -1.48 -7.56 10.97
C ILE A 99 -1.35 -6.73 12.27
N PRO A 100 -1.75 -7.27 13.44
CA PRO A 100 -1.68 -6.54 14.72
C PRO A 100 -0.32 -5.89 15.00
N GLU A 101 -0.35 -4.72 15.65
CA GLU A 101 0.80 -3.86 15.92
C GLU A 101 1.66 -4.35 17.10
N GLU A 102 2.03 -5.64 17.06
CA GLU A 102 2.80 -6.33 18.10
C GLU A 102 4.12 -6.86 17.52
N ILE A 103 5.24 -6.48 18.14
CA ILE A 103 6.59 -6.74 17.58
C ILE A 103 6.82 -8.24 17.38
N GLN A 104 6.49 -9.07 18.37
CA GLN A 104 6.76 -10.50 18.30
C GLN A 104 5.90 -11.17 17.22
N ILE A 105 4.63 -10.79 17.12
CA ILE A 105 3.71 -11.30 16.09
C ILE A 105 4.26 -10.99 14.69
N LYS A 106 4.68 -9.74 14.45
CA LYS A 106 5.27 -9.34 13.17
C LYS A 106 6.58 -10.07 12.87
N LYS A 107 7.48 -10.20 13.84
CA LYS A 107 8.74 -10.94 13.65
C LYS A 107 8.50 -12.40 13.28
N ASP A 108 7.58 -13.08 13.95
CA ASP A 108 7.29 -14.47 13.67
C ASP A 108 6.57 -14.64 12.33
N PHE A 109 5.67 -13.71 11.99
CA PHE A 109 5.06 -13.65 10.66
C PHE A 109 6.11 -13.47 9.55
N TYR A 110 7.03 -12.51 9.68
CA TYR A 110 8.07 -12.28 8.68
C TYR A 110 9.00 -13.48 8.51
N LYS A 111 9.35 -14.18 9.59
CA LYS A 111 10.16 -15.41 9.50
C LYS A 111 9.44 -16.52 8.73
N GLN A 112 8.14 -16.69 8.98
CA GLN A 112 7.33 -17.67 8.23
C GLN A 112 7.19 -17.26 6.76
N ALA A 113 6.84 -16.00 6.50
CA ALA A 113 6.71 -15.47 5.14
C ALA A 113 8.03 -15.57 4.35
N ALA A 114 9.18 -15.36 5.01
CA ALA A 114 10.49 -15.46 4.38
C ALA A 114 10.81 -16.85 3.83
N GLN A 115 10.27 -17.90 4.46
CA GLN A 115 10.47 -19.30 4.02
C GLN A 115 9.58 -19.68 2.84
N LEU A 116 8.45 -18.98 2.66
CA LEU A 116 7.40 -19.33 1.69
C LEU A 116 7.42 -18.42 0.45
N ALA A 117 7.80 -17.15 0.62
CA ALA A 117 7.82 -16.18 -0.47
C ALA A 117 9.00 -16.40 -1.40
N ALA A 118 8.75 -16.31 -2.71
CA ALA A 118 9.79 -16.33 -3.73
C ALA A 118 10.86 -15.25 -3.48
N ASP A 119 12.11 -15.48 -3.84
CA ASP A 119 13.23 -14.54 -3.60
C ASP A 119 12.96 -13.12 -4.14
N LYS A 120 12.15 -13.00 -5.20
CA LYS A 120 11.78 -11.71 -5.79
C LYS A 120 10.88 -10.84 -4.90
N THR A 121 10.08 -11.45 -4.00
CA THR A 121 9.00 -10.77 -3.29
C THR A 121 9.55 -9.66 -2.39
N ILE A 122 8.99 -8.47 -2.55
CA ILE A 122 9.23 -7.31 -1.67
C ILE A 122 8.31 -7.42 -0.47
N PHE A 123 8.82 -7.17 0.73
CA PHE A 123 8.02 -7.11 1.94
C PHE A 123 7.82 -5.64 2.33
N ALA A 124 6.59 -5.26 2.63
CA ALA A 124 6.25 -3.92 3.07
C ALA A 124 5.36 -3.99 4.32
N SER A 125 5.76 -3.29 5.37
CA SER A 125 4.95 -3.15 6.59
C SER A 125 4.00 -1.96 6.45
N ASN A 126 2.73 -2.11 6.83
CA ASN A 126 1.79 -1.00 7.03
C ASN A 126 1.80 -0.53 8.50
N SER A 127 2.95 -0.61 9.19
CA SER A 127 3.04 -0.16 10.57
C SER A 127 2.99 1.35 10.65
N SER A 128 2.27 1.85 11.66
CA SER A 128 2.09 3.27 11.93
C SER A 128 2.97 3.77 13.06
N THR A 129 3.50 2.87 13.90
CA THR A 129 4.28 3.24 15.11
C THR A 129 5.61 2.50 15.25
N LEU A 130 5.84 1.44 14.48
CA LEU A 130 7.05 0.62 14.56
C LEU A 130 7.98 0.90 13.39
N LEU A 131 9.29 0.84 13.65
CA LEU A 131 10.32 1.16 12.67
C LEU A 131 10.63 -0.06 11.78
N PRO A 132 10.85 0.13 10.46
CA PRO A 132 11.23 -0.98 9.59
C PRO A 132 12.55 -1.65 10.02
N SER A 133 13.51 -0.92 10.56
CA SER A 133 14.75 -1.51 11.09
C SER A 133 14.53 -2.57 12.19
N GLN A 134 13.41 -2.54 12.92
CA GLN A 134 13.10 -3.53 13.95
C GLN A 134 12.77 -4.91 13.38
N PHE A 135 12.35 -4.98 12.11
CA PHE A 135 11.89 -6.20 11.45
C PHE A 135 12.80 -6.65 10.31
N ALA A 136 13.60 -5.75 9.74
CA ALA A 136 14.46 -5.99 8.58
C ALA A 136 15.18 -7.34 8.61
N ASP A 137 15.85 -7.67 9.71
CA ASP A 137 16.62 -8.91 9.82
C ASP A 137 15.72 -10.16 9.97
N SER A 138 14.49 -10.01 10.48
CA SER A 138 13.51 -11.11 10.59
C SER A 138 12.91 -11.50 9.25
N THR A 139 13.03 -10.64 8.23
CA THR A 139 12.52 -10.92 6.87
C THR A 139 13.40 -11.88 6.08
N GLY A 140 14.66 -12.09 6.49
CA GLY A 140 15.66 -12.78 5.67
C GLY A 140 16.05 -12.05 4.38
N ARG A 141 15.42 -10.91 4.06
CA ARG A 141 15.61 -10.11 2.85
C ARG A 141 15.61 -8.61 3.16
N PRO A 142 16.51 -8.12 4.03
CA PRO A 142 16.52 -6.72 4.47
C PRO A 142 16.67 -5.72 3.30
N GLN A 143 17.25 -6.13 2.16
CA GLN A 143 17.35 -5.28 0.97
C GLN A 143 16.00 -5.07 0.27
N GLN A 144 15.04 -5.97 0.48
CA GLN A 144 13.70 -5.99 -0.13
C GLN A 144 12.61 -5.68 0.89
N PHE A 145 12.94 -4.96 1.98
CA PHE A 145 12.01 -4.61 3.03
C PHE A 145 11.95 -3.11 3.28
N LEU A 146 10.73 -2.58 3.51
CA LEU A 146 10.49 -1.20 3.93
C LEU A 146 9.13 -1.06 4.63
N ASN A 147 8.81 0.13 5.12
CA ASN A 147 7.47 0.47 5.57
C ASN A 147 6.72 1.22 4.45
N LEU A 148 5.52 0.75 4.12
CA LEU A 148 4.57 1.36 3.19
C LEU A 148 3.25 1.58 3.95
N HIS A 149 3.10 2.77 4.52
CA HIS A 149 1.99 3.08 5.41
C HIS A 149 0.89 3.88 4.71
N PHE A 150 -0.35 3.46 4.98
CA PHE A 150 -1.56 4.01 4.38
C PHE A 150 -2.46 4.70 5.41
N ALA A 151 -3.09 5.81 5.03
CA ALA A 151 -4.10 6.47 5.86
C ALA A 151 -5.45 5.74 5.79
N ASN A 152 -6.30 5.83 6.82
CA ASN A 152 -7.67 5.30 6.71
C ASN A 152 -8.46 6.04 5.61
N GLN A 153 -9.36 5.34 4.94
CA GLN A 153 -10.10 5.81 3.76
C GLN A 153 -9.15 6.09 2.57
N ILE A 154 -8.29 5.13 2.21
CA ILE A 154 -7.20 5.36 1.25
C ILE A 154 -7.63 5.90 -0.13
N TRP A 155 -8.87 5.64 -0.57
CA TRP A 155 -9.39 6.17 -1.83
C TRP A 155 -9.65 7.69 -1.78
N LEU A 156 -9.87 8.24 -0.59
CA LEU A 156 -10.00 9.67 -0.33
C LEU A 156 -8.70 10.28 0.20
N ARG A 157 -8.05 9.59 1.12
CA ARG A 157 -6.78 9.98 1.74
C ARG A 157 -5.64 9.25 1.05
N ASN A 158 -5.48 9.54 -0.23
CA ASN A 158 -4.62 8.80 -1.14
C ASN A 158 -3.12 9.09 -0.94
N THR A 159 -2.63 9.13 0.30
CA THR A 159 -1.20 9.23 0.61
C THR A 159 -0.62 7.87 0.99
N ALA A 160 0.52 7.51 0.39
CA ALA A 160 1.29 6.33 0.75
C ALA A 160 2.65 6.77 1.28
N GLU A 161 2.90 6.57 2.56
CA GLU A 161 4.17 6.94 3.19
C GLU A 161 5.17 5.80 3.04
N ILE A 162 6.33 6.10 2.47
CA ILE A 162 7.38 5.12 2.15
C ILE A 162 8.60 5.45 3.01
N MET A 163 8.88 4.59 3.98
CA MET A 163 10.02 4.71 4.88
C MET A 163 10.94 3.51 4.72
N ALA A 164 12.12 3.74 4.15
CA ALA A 164 13.19 2.76 4.03
C ALA A 164 14.03 2.71 5.31
N HIS A 165 14.65 1.57 5.58
CA HIS A 165 15.71 1.45 6.58
C HIS A 165 17.09 1.41 5.89
N PRO A 166 18.22 1.54 6.60
CA PRO A 166 19.54 1.71 5.97
C PRO A 166 20.01 0.59 5.04
N LYS A 167 19.40 -0.60 5.11
CA LYS A 167 19.77 -1.74 4.25
C LYS A 167 18.83 -1.91 3.06
N THR A 168 17.71 -1.17 2.98
CA THR A 168 16.76 -1.24 1.86
C THR A 168 17.44 -0.82 0.57
N ASP A 169 17.27 -1.59 -0.50
CA ASP A 169 17.80 -1.27 -1.82
C ASP A 169 17.03 -0.09 -2.45
N GLU A 170 17.77 0.84 -3.04
CA GLU A 170 17.21 2.04 -3.68
C GLU A 170 16.27 1.72 -4.86
N ASN A 171 16.51 0.63 -5.58
CA ASN A 171 15.60 0.15 -6.63
C ASN A 171 14.30 -0.38 -6.04
N ILE A 172 14.33 -1.04 -4.88
CA ILE A 172 13.12 -1.48 -4.17
C ILE A 172 12.28 -0.27 -3.76
N LYS A 173 12.94 0.78 -3.24
CA LYS A 173 12.24 2.03 -2.92
C LYS A 173 11.59 2.64 -4.17
N LYS A 174 12.28 2.65 -5.33
CA LYS A 174 11.71 3.14 -6.59
C LYS A 174 10.53 2.31 -7.08
N GLU A 175 10.62 0.98 -6.98
CA GLU A 175 9.54 0.06 -7.33
C GLU A 175 8.29 0.33 -6.47
N ILE A 176 8.46 0.51 -5.16
CA ILE A 176 7.33 0.82 -4.26
C ILE A 176 6.76 2.23 -4.49
N ILE A 177 7.59 3.22 -4.85
CA ILE A 177 7.12 4.53 -5.29
C ILE A 177 6.26 4.40 -6.54
N GLN A 178 6.67 3.57 -7.50
CA GLN A 178 5.91 3.36 -8.73
C GLN A 178 4.61 2.62 -8.46
N PHE A 179 4.66 1.51 -7.71
CA PHE A 179 3.48 0.77 -7.26
C PHE A 179 2.46 1.71 -6.59
N SER A 180 2.91 2.56 -5.66
CA SER A 180 2.04 3.52 -4.98
C SER A 180 1.31 4.45 -5.96
N LYS A 181 2.00 4.94 -7.00
CA LYS A 181 1.37 5.77 -8.04
C LYS A 181 0.37 4.97 -8.88
N ASP A 182 0.71 3.73 -9.22
CA ASP A 182 -0.11 2.86 -10.05
C ASP A 182 -1.45 2.52 -9.36
N ILE A 183 -1.45 2.42 -8.02
CA ILE A 183 -2.66 2.24 -7.21
C ILE A 183 -3.34 3.57 -6.81
N GLY A 184 -3.02 4.68 -7.49
CA GLY A 184 -3.70 5.97 -7.32
C GLY A 184 -3.25 6.80 -6.10
N MET A 185 -2.13 6.42 -5.47
CA MET A 185 -1.62 7.07 -4.27
C MET A 185 -0.56 8.12 -4.62
N VAL A 186 -0.43 9.10 -3.73
CA VAL A 186 0.63 10.10 -3.70
C VAL A 186 1.72 9.60 -2.74
N PRO A 187 2.88 9.17 -3.27
CA PRO A 187 3.96 8.67 -2.44
C PRO A 187 4.64 9.81 -1.66
N ILE A 188 4.82 9.62 -0.36
CA ILE A 188 5.57 10.49 0.54
C ILE A 188 6.81 9.73 0.99
N VAL A 189 7.97 10.09 0.45
CA VAL A 189 9.24 9.41 0.77
C VAL A 189 9.84 10.03 2.02
N VAL A 190 10.11 9.18 3.00
CA VAL A 190 10.72 9.56 4.27
C VAL A 190 12.19 9.12 4.25
N ASN A 191 13.10 10.09 4.39
CA ASN A 191 14.54 9.84 4.31
C ASN A 191 15.18 9.36 5.62
N LYS A 192 14.46 9.47 6.75
CA LYS A 192 14.95 9.08 8.07
C LYS A 192 13.86 8.37 8.86
N GLU A 193 14.20 7.24 9.45
CA GLU A 193 13.30 6.50 10.32
C GLU A 193 12.82 7.36 11.50
N TYR A 194 11.52 7.30 11.77
CA TYR A 194 10.90 8.00 12.89
C TYR A 194 9.68 7.22 13.39
N ILE A 195 9.42 7.36 14.68
CA ILE A 195 8.28 6.74 15.35
C ILE A 195 7.05 7.63 15.09
N LEU A 196 5.90 7.01 14.81
CA LEU A 196 4.59 7.62 14.52
C LEU A 196 4.47 8.19 13.09
N SER A 197 3.71 7.53 12.21
CA SER A 197 3.50 7.98 10.83
C SER A 197 2.91 9.39 10.72
N LEU A 198 3.38 10.14 9.72
CA LEU A 198 2.91 11.46 9.31
C LEU A 198 1.44 11.43 8.86
N THR A 199 0.98 10.29 8.32
CA THR A 199 -0.41 10.16 7.85
C THR A 199 -1.38 9.88 9.00
N SER A 200 -0.93 9.19 10.06
CA SER A 200 -1.73 8.94 11.28
C SER A 200 -1.85 10.16 12.19
N SER A 201 -0.84 11.04 12.19
CA SER A 201 -0.76 12.20 13.08
C SER A 201 -1.58 13.41 12.62
N GLY A 202 -2.28 13.33 11.47
CA GLY A 202 -3.09 14.47 10.98
C GLY A 202 -2.24 15.67 10.52
N ILE A 203 -0.97 15.44 10.18
CA ILE A 203 0.00 16.44 9.71
C ILE A 203 0.03 16.59 8.16
N PRO A 204 -1.05 16.45 7.35
CA PRO A 204 -0.98 16.89 5.95
C PRO A 204 -0.70 18.40 5.81
N LYS A 205 -1.16 19.22 6.76
CA LYS A 205 -1.11 20.69 6.64
C LYS A 205 0.25 21.31 6.92
N LEU A 206 1.07 20.72 7.81
CA LEU A 206 2.40 21.24 8.14
C LEU A 206 3.48 20.70 7.19
N CYS A 207 3.37 19.46 6.71
CA CYS A 207 4.27 18.97 5.66
C CYS A 207 4.07 19.72 4.33
N ALA A 208 2.90 20.28 4.05
CA ALA A 208 2.69 21.12 2.88
C ALA A 208 3.50 22.44 2.89
N SER A 209 3.97 22.93 4.05
CA SER A 209 4.90 24.08 4.08
C SER A 209 6.36 23.64 3.94
N TRP A 210 6.73 22.49 4.51
CA TRP A 210 8.06 21.89 4.41
C TRP A 210 8.36 21.28 3.03
N LEU A 211 7.35 20.76 2.33
CA LEU A 211 7.46 20.25 0.95
C LEU A 211 7.46 21.37 -0.11
N LYS A 212 7.07 22.59 0.26
CA LYS A 212 7.09 23.75 -0.65
C LYS A 212 8.47 24.43 -0.74
N SER A 213 9.38 24.17 0.20
CA SER A 213 10.74 24.74 0.15
C SER A 213 11.66 24.00 -0.81
N ASP A 214 11.36 22.76 -1.18
CA ASP A 214 12.11 21.99 -2.18
C ASP A 214 11.20 21.54 -3.33
N ARG A 215 11.08 22.43 -4.33
CA ARG A 215 10.80 22.14 -5.74
C ARG A 215 9.72 21.09 -6.08
N PHE A 216 8.55 21.08 -5.44
CA PHE A 216 7.35 20.41 -5.96
C PHE A 216 6.07 21.21 -5.72
N ILE A 217 5.40 21.64 -6.80
CA ILE A 217 4.10 22.34 -6.75
C ILE A 217 2.98 21.29 -6.73
N PHE A 218 2.28 21.19 -5.60
CA PHE A 218 0.97 20.53 -5.50
C PHE A 218 -0.09 21.36 -6.24
N ARG A 219 -0.78 20.75 -7.21
CA ARG A 219 -2.02 21.31 -7.76
C ARG A 219 -3.10 20.22 -7.74
N LEU A 220 -3.88 20.19 -6.66
CA LEU A 220 -5.16 19.49 -6.67
C LEU A 220 -6.09 20.28 -7.61
N ARG A 221 -6.45 19.71 -8.77
CA ARG A 221 -7.58 20.15 -9.57
C ARG A 221 -8.50 18.95 -9.82
N PRO A 222 -9.79 19.00 -9.45
CA PRO A 222 -10.77 18.08 -9.98
C PRO A 222 -11.02 18.38 -11.47
N PRO A 223 -11.28 17.36 -12.32
CA PRO A 223 -11.69 17.60 -13.70
C PRO A 223 -13.15 18.08 -13.71
N ASN A 224 -13.44 19.03 -14.61
CA ASN A 224 -14.77 19.55 -14.95
C ASN A 224 -15.38 20.62 -14.04
N VAL A 225 -14.96 21.88 -14.24
CA VAL A 225 -15.86 23.04 -14.13
C VAL A 225 -15.62 23.93 -15.35
N ARG A 226 -16.67 24.14 -16.16
CA ARG A 226 -16.66 25.03 -17.33
C ARG A 226 -16.34 26.47 -16.89
N ALA A 227 -15.43 27.12 -17.61
CA ALA A 227 -15.14 28.54 -17.43
C ALA A 227 -16.38 29.37 -17.80
N ILE A 228 -16.86 30.20 -16.87
CA ILE A 228 -17.74 31.33 -17.17
C ILE A 228 -16.82 32.54 -17.34
N SER A 229 -16.82 33.10 -18.55
CA SER A 229 -16.05 34.25 -18.96
C SER A 229 -16.65 35.57 -18.45
N SER A 230 -15.76 36.44 -17.96
CA SER A 230 -15.76 37.91 -18.09
C SER A 230 -17.00 38.71 -17.67
N LEU A 231 -16.86 39.46 -16.57
CA LEU A 231 -17.46 40.79 -16.42
C LEU A 231 -16.34 41.77 -16.05
N SER A 232 -15.98 42.59 -17.04
CA SER A 232 -15.10 43.75 -16.94
C SER A 232 -15.88 44.91 -16.30
N PHE A 233 -15.33 45.50 -15.24
CA PHE A 233 -15.76 46.80 -14.74
C PHE A 233 -15.16 47.90 -15.62
N GLY A 234 -16.03 48.76 -16.16
CA GLY A 234 -15.76 50.14 -16.53
C GLY A 234 -16.63 51.04 -15.68
#